data_AF-A0A800A4N3-F1
#
_entry.id   AF-A0A800A4N3-F1
#
_cell.length_a   1.000
_cell.length_b   1.000
_cell.length_c   1.000
_cell.angle_alpha   90.00
_cell.angle_beta   90.00
_cell.angle_gamma   90.00
#
_symmetry.space_group_name_H-M   'P 1'
#
loop_
_entity.id
_entity.type
_entity.pdbx_description
1 polymer ?
#
loop_
_entity_poly.entity_id
_entity_poly.type
_entity_poly.pdbx_seq_one_letter_code
_entity_poly.pdbx_strand_id
1 'polypeptide(L)'
;LELDAGVDYRLDRLKAMDVYITPANAKAESRLNEDFRSLSIGGHAAPVTLQVQGREIIIPMVAEGVAMADFKDLCENPLGPGDYLEIASSFHTLVLKRIPKLGSEKRDVAKRFVTLIDALYEANVNLICSANAPAEALYTEGDGAFEFERTVSRLMEMQSADYMAQPHAG
;
A
#
# COMPACT_ATOMS: atom_id res chain seq x y z
N LEU A 1 7.81 -20.24 -20.57
CA LEU A 1 8.71 -19.07 -20.45
C LEU A 1 7.87 -17.84 -20.77
N GLU A 2 7.01 -17.43 -19.83
CA GLU A 2 6.11 -16.26 -19.97
C GLU A 2 6.02 -15.43 -18.67
N LEU A 3 6.56 -15.95 -17.56
CA LEU A 3 6.46 -15.32 -16.23
C LEU A 3 7.35 -14.08 -16.10
N ASP A 4 8.55 -14.06 -16.70
CA ASP A 4 9.49 -12.93 -16.59
C ASP A 4 9.03 -11.68 -17.35
N ALA A 5 8.53 -11.85 -18.58
CA ALA A 5 8.21 -10.72 -19.45
C ALA A 5 7.11 -9.80 -18.88
N GLY A 6 6.14 -10.37 -18.15
CA GLY A 6 5.09 -9.60 -17.48
C GLY A 6 5.59 -8.87 -16.23
N VAL A 7 6.55 -9.46 -15.51
CA VAL A 7 7.17 -8.85 -14.33
C VAL A 7 8.06 -7.68 -14.73
N ASP A 8 8.93 -7.86 -15.72
CA ASP A 8 9.83 -6.81 -16.22
C ASP A 8 9.05 -5.58 -16.71
N TYR A 9 8.02 -5.79 -17.53
CA TYR A 9 7.19 -4.69 -18.04
C TYR A 9 6.41 -3.96 -16.93
N ARG A 10 6.02 -4.66 -15.86
CA ARG A 10 5.38 -4.03 -14.69
C ARG A 10 6.39 -3.20 -13.91
N LEU A 11 7.60 -3.72 -13.71
CA LEU A 11 8.67 -3.02 -13.01
C LEU A 11 9.04 -1.71 -13.72
N ASP A 12 9.17 -1.73 -15.04
CA ASP A 12 9.46 -0.54 -15.84
C ASP A 12 8.40 0.55 -15.69
N ARG A 13 7.11 0.15 -15.68
CA ARG A 13 6.00 1.08 -15.44
C ARG A 13 6.04 1.65 -14.02
N LEU A 14 6.26 0.79 -13.03
CA LEU A 14 6.31 1.20 -11.63
C LEU A 14 7.44 2.21 -11.37
N LYS A 15 8.64 1.97 -11.93
CA LYS A 15 9.79 2.89 -11.82
C LYS A 15 9.54 4.26 -12.47
N ALA A 16 8.59 4.36 -13.39
CA ALA A 16 8.20 5.61 -14.04
C ALA A 16 7.04 6.34 -13.33
N MET A 17 6.46 5.75 -12.28
CA MET A 17 5.33 6.31 -11.53
C MET A 17 5.79 7.16 -10.34
N ASP A 18 4.97 8.15 -9.99
CA ASP A 18 5.08 8.86 -8.72
C ASP A 18 4.41 8.01 -7.63
N VAL A 19 5.16 7.11 -6.99
CA VAL A 19 4.59 6.11 -6.08
C VAL A 19 4.12 6.67 -4.72
N TYR A 20 4.49 7.91 -4.40
CA TYR A 20 4.00 8.62 -3.21
C TYR A 20 3.51 10.02 -3.60
N ILE A 21 2.19 10.21 -3.65
CA ILE A 21 1.58 11.44 -4.14
C ILE A 21 1.07 12.29 -2.97
N THR A 22 1.53 13.53 -2.87
CA THR A 22 1.08 14.51 -1.86
C THR A 22 0.70 15.84 -2.51
N PRO A 23 -0.43 16.48 -2.14
CA PRO A 23 -1.44 16.03 -1.18
C PRO A 23 -2.44 15.03 -1.80
N ALA A 24 -3.19 14.30 -0.96
CA ALA A 24 -4.23 13.36 -1.38
C ALA A 24 -5.51 14.08 -1.83
N ASN A 25 -5.42 14.76 -2.97
CA ASN A 25 -6.53 15.48 -3.61
C ASN A 25 -7.13 14.69 -4.79
N ALA A 26 -8.12 15.29 -5.47
CA ALA A 26 -8.77 14.66 -6.63
C ALA A 26 -7.79 14.32 -7.77
N LYS A 27 -6.72 15.11 -7.97
CA LYS A 27 -5.68 14.81 -8.97
C LYS A 27 -4.90 13.55 -8.60
N ALA A 28 -4.55 13.40 -7.32
CA ALA A 28 -3.91 12.20 -6.81
C ALA A 28 -4.81 10.97 -6.99
N GLU A 29 -6.11 11.08 -6.71
CA GLU A 29 -7.05 9.97 -6.92
C GLU A 29 -7.16 9.57 -8.41
N SER A 30 -7.25 10.54 -9.32
CA SER A 30 -7.21 10.25 -10.77
C SER A 30 -5.92 9.53 -11.17
N ARG A 31 -4.77 10.02 -10.70
CA ARG A 31 -3.47 9.42 -11.00
C ARG A 31 -3.36 7.98 -10.47
N LEU A 32 -3.77 7.72 -9.23
CA LEU A 32 -3.76 6.37 -8.68
C LEU A 32 -4.70 5.41 -9.42
N ASN A 33 -5.85 5.88 -9.91
CA ASN A 33 -6.73 5.07 -10.75
C ASN A 33 -6.09 4.74 -12.12
N GLU A 34 -5.33 5.66 -12.69
CA GLU A 34 -4.57 5.44 -13.93
C GLU A 34 -3.41 4.47 -13.70
N ASP A 35 -2.64 4.65 -12.62
CA ASP A 35 -1.52 3.80 -12.25
C ASP A 35 -2.01 2.36 -11.99
N PHE A 36 -3.12 2.19 -11.25
CA PHE A 36 -3.75 0.87 -11.04
C PHE A 36 -4.08 0.17 -12.37
N ARG A 37 -4.75 0.88 -13.30
CA ARG A 37 -5.10 0.32 -14.63
C ARG A 37 -3.87 -0.02 -15.47
N SER A 38 -2.83 0.81 -15.38
CA SER A 38 -1.56 0.59 -16.07
C SER A 38 -0.89 -0.68 -15.56
N LEU A 39 -0.85 -0.90 -14.24
CA LEU A 39 -0.22 -2.06 -13.62
C LEU A 39 -1.02 -3.35 -13.77
N SER A 40 -2.35 -3.24 -13.88
CA SER A 40 -3.25 -4.38 -14.03
C SER A 40 -3.34 -4.92 -15.46
N ILE A 41 -2.59 -4.37 -16.42
CA ILE A 41 -2.46 -4.86 -17.82
C ILE A 41 -3.82 -5.11 -18.51
N GLY A 42 -4.84 -4.31 -18.18
CA GLY A 42 -6.19 -4.47 -18.75
C GLY A 42 -7.02 -5.61 -18.16
N GLY A 43 -6.56 -6.24 -17.07
CA GLY A 43 -7.34 -7.19 -16.30
C GLY A 43 -8.63 -6.57 -15.75
N HIS A 44 -9.65 -7.40 -15.58
CA HIS A 44 -10.94 -6.96 -15.06
C HIS A 44 -10.86 -6.74 -13.55
N ALA A 45 -10.95 -5.48 -13.12
CA ALA A 45 -10.97 -5.13 -11.72
C ALA A 45 -12.25 -5.63 -11.05
N ALA A 46 -12.10 -6.46 -10.02
CA ALA A 46 -13.21 -7.01 -9.25
C ALA A 46 -12.89 -7.02 -7.75
N PRO A 47 -13.91 -6.98 -6.88
CA PRO A 47 -13.70 -7.16 -5.45
C PRO A 47 -13.24 -8.59 -5.13
N VAL A 48 -12.30 -8.71 -4.20
CA VAL A 48 -11.83 -10.00 -3.66
C VAL A 48 -12.07 -10.03 -2.16
N THR A 49 -12.50 -11.18 -1.64
CA THR A 49 -12.67 -11.41 -0.20
C THR A 49 -11.58 -12.34 0.29
N LEU A 50 -10.72 -11.86 1.20
CA LEU A 50 -9.72 -12.65 1.89
C LEU A 50 -10.33 -13.23 3.18
N GLN A 51 -9.97 -14.47 3.50
CA GLN A 51 -10.48 -15.20 4.65
C GLN A 51 -9.37 -15.39 5.68
N VAL A 52 -9.43 -14.67 6.79
CA VAL A 52 -8.38 -14.67 7.83
C VAL A 52 -8.98 -15.09 9.15
N GLN A 53 -8.68 -16.32 9.61
CA GLN A 53 -9.13 -16.83 10.91
C GLN A 53 -10.63 -16.60 11.21
N GLY A 54 -11.48 -16.80 10.21
CA GLY A 54 -12.95 -16.62 10.32
C GLY A 54 -13.44 -15.17 10.16
N ARG A 55 -12.56 -14.25 9.74
CA ARG A 55 -12.90 -12.88 9.34
C ARG A 55 -12.82 -12.74 7.82
N GLU A 56 -13.72 -11.94 7.27
CA GLU A 56 -13.72 -11.55 5.87
C GLU A 56 -13.12 -10.16 5.70
N ILE A 57 -12.16 -10.02 4.80
CA ILE A 57 -11.58 -8.73 4.41
C ILE A 57 -11.90 -8.51 2.93
N ILE A 58 -12.63 -7.46 2.62
CA ILE A 58 -13.01 -7.13 1.25
C ILE A 58 -12.02 -6.10 0.70
N ILE A 59 -11.31 -6.47 -0.37
CA ILE A 59 -10.51 -5.55 -1.17
C ILE A 59 -11.35 -5.15 -2.39
N PRO A 60 -11.78 -3.88 -2.52
CA PRO A 60 -12.80 -3.48 -3.50
C PRO A 60 -12.38 -3.65 -4.96
N MET A 61 -11.09 -3.51 -5.26
CA MET A 61 -10.58 -3.57 -6.62
C MET A 61 -9.28 -4.36 -6.64
N VAL A 62 -9.31 -5.50 -7.31
CA VAL A 62 -8.16 -6.35 -7.55
C VAL A 62 -8.13 -6.74 -9.02
N ALA A 63 -6.95 -6.70 -9.62
CA ALA A 63 -6.68 -7.27 -10.93
C ALA A 63 -5.20 -7.61 -11.06
N GLU A 64 -4.88 -8.79 -11.62
CA GLU A 64 -3.50 -9.21 -11.94
C GLU A 64 -2.50 -9.03 -10.78
N GLY A 65 -2.90 -9.39 -9.55
CA GLY A 65 -2.03 -9.29 -8.35
C GLY A 65 -1.85 -7.87 -7.80
N VAL A 66 -2.55 -6.87 -8.37
CA VAL A 66 -2.60 -5.48 -7.89
C VAL A 66 -3.89 -5.27 -7.13
N ALA A 67 -3.79 -4.82 -5.88
CA ALA A 67 -4.91 -4.42 -5.05
C ALA A 67 -5.03 -2.89 -4.97
N MET A 68 -6.26 -2.39 -4.87
CA MET A 68 -6.54 -0.97 -4.61
C MET A 68 -7.61 -0.81 -3.53
N ALA A 69 -7.30 -0.02 -2.51
CA ALA A 69 -8.16 0.22 -1.35
C ALA A 69 -8.04 1.65 -0.82
N ASP A 70 -9.02 2.11 -0.03
CA ASP A 70 -8.89 3.34 0.73
C ASP A 70 -8.20 3.08 2.06
N PHE A 71 -7.44 4.05 2.58
CA PHE A 71 -6.81 3.98 3.89
C PHE A 71 -7.81 3.64 5.01
N LYS A 72 -9.01 4.22 4.95
CA LYS A 72 -10.06 3.94 5.95
C LYS A 72 -10.45 2.46 5.98
N ASP A 73 -10.43 1.78 4.83
CA ASP A 73 -10.87 0.39 4.72
C ASP A 73 -9.87 -0.55 5.40
N LEU A 74 -8.58 -0.19 5.37
CA LEU A 74 -7.51 -1.01 5.95
C LEU A 74 -7.11 -0.58 7.37
N CYS A 75 -7.14 0.72 7.69
CA CYS A 75 -6.56 1.26 8.93
C CYS A 75 -7.59 1.87 9.89
N GLU A 76 -8.80 2.22 9.43
CA GLU A 76 -9.87 2.72 10.32
C GLU A 76 -10.85 1.60 10.74
N ASN A 77 -10.67 0.39 10.22
CA ASN A 77 -11.36 -0.84 10.64
C ASN A 77 -10.51 -1.66 11.64
N PRO A 78 -11.13 -2.57 12.43
CA PRO A 78 -10.44 -3.35 13.46
C PRO A 78 -9.64 -4.54 12.87
N LEU A 79 -8.81 -4.27 11.85
CA LEU A 79 -7.87 -5.24 11.30
C LEU A 79 -6.65 -5.41 12.22
N GLY A 80 -6.15 -6.64 12.29
CA GLY A 80 -4.98 -7.03 13.10
C GLY A 80 -3.80 -7.51 12.24
N PRO A 81 -2.68 -7.89 12.88
CA PRO A 81 -1.47 -8.31 12.16
C PRO A 81 -1.68 -9.43 11.14
N GLY A 82 -2.47 -10.46 11.49
CA GLY A 82 -2.78 -11.57 10.57
C GLY A 82 -3.55 -11.14 9.33
N ASP A 83 -4.39 -10.11 9.44
CA ASP A 83 -5.13 -9.55 8.31
C ASP A 83 -4.19 -8.87 7.31
N TYR A 84 -3.22 -8.12 7.83
CA TYR A 84 -2.22 -7.43 6.99
C TYR A 84 -1.22 -8.40 6.35
N LEU A 85 -0.86 -9.48 7.05
CA LEU A 85 -0.04 -10.54 6.47
C LEU A 85 -0.76 -11.22 5.29
N GLU A 86 -2.05 -11.51 5.42
CA GLU A 86 -2.83 -12.08 4.32
C GLU A 86 -2.94 -11.12 3.12
N ILE A 87 -3.15 -9.83 3.38
CA ILE A 87 -3.13 -8.81 2.31
C ILE A 87 -1.77 -8.79 1.62
N ALA A 88 -0.69 -8.80 2.41
CA ALA A 88 0.67 -8.71 1.90
C ALA A 88 1.10 -9.95 1.10
N SER A 89 0.65 -11.15 1.49
CA SER A 89 0.91 -12.38 0.73
C SER A 89 0.06 -12.49 -0.54
N SER A 90 -1.15 -11.92 -0.54
CA SER A 90 -2.08 -12.04 -1.66
C SER A 90 -1.75 -11.15 -2.86
N PHE A 91 -1.03 -10.04 -2.64
CA PHE A 91 -0.83 -9.01 -3.67
C PHE A 91 0.62 -8.52 -3.73
N HIS A 92 1.21 -8.52 -4.93
CA HIS A 92 2.54 -7.97 -5.15
C HIS A 92 2.56 -6.43 -5.21
N THR A 93 1.40 -5.79 -5.32
CA THR A 93 1.27 -4.33 -5.33
C THR A 93 -0.01 -3.88 -4.64
N LEU A 94 0.11 -2.88 -3.78
CA LEU A 94 -1.00 -2.21 -3.13
C LEU A 94 -1.05 -0.73 -3.54
N VAL A 95 -2.19 -0.30 -4.07
CA VAL A 95 -2.53 1.10 -4.32
C VAL A 95 -3.41 1.61 -3.17
N LEU A 96 -2.86 2.45 -2.29
CA LEU A 96 -3.51 2.93 -1.09
C LEU A 96 -3.92 4.41 -1.19
N LYS A 97 -5.22 4.68 -1.14
CA LYS A 97 -5.76 6.03 -1.30
C LYS A 97 -5.96 6.77 0.03
N ARG A 98 -5.77 8.09 0.00
CA ARG A 98 -6.24 9.04 1.01
C ARG A 98 -5.70 8.76 2.43
N ILE A 99 -4.39 8.54 2.55
CA ILE A 99 -3.71 8.48 3.84
C ILE A 99 -3.83 9.87 4.50
N PRO A 100 -4.53 9.99 5.64
CA PRO A 100 -4.65 11.27 6.32
C PRO A 100 -3.32 11.61 7.01
N LYS A 101 -3.13 12.88 7.37
CA LYS A 101 -2.15 13.19 8.40
C LYS A 101 -2.62 12.52 9.69
N LEU A 102 -1.77 11.70 10.28
CA LEU A 102 -2.04 11.01 11.53
C LEU A 102 -1.72 11.99 12.66
N GLY A 103 -2.70 12.24 13.52
CA GLY A 103 -2.54 13.03 14.74
C GLY A 103 -2.60 12.16 15.99
N SER A 104 -2.28 12.72 17.14
CA SER A 104 -2.27 12.02 18.43
C SER A 104 -3.64 11.44 18.80
N GLU A 105 -4.73 12.00 18.28
CA GLU A 105 -6.11 11.53 18.44
C GLU A 105 -6.40 10.22 17.70
N LYS A 106 -5.53 9.79 16.78
CA LYS A 106 -5.69 8.58 15.95
C LYS A 106 -4.62 7.51 16.24
N ARG A 107 -4.18 7.37 17.49
CA ARG A 107 -3.11 6.42 17.89
C ARG A 107 -3.32 4.98 17.40
N ASP A 108 -4.53 4.43 17.54
CA ASP A 108 -4.79 3.04 17.12
C ASP A 108 -4.77 2.87 15.60
N VAL A 109 -5.22 3.89 14.87
CA VAL A 109 -5.14 3.94 13.40
C VAL A 109 -3.69 4.06 12.95
N ALA A 110 -2.88 4.87 13.64
CA ALA A 110 -1.45 4.99 13.37
C ALA A 110 -0.72 3.66 13.60
N LYS A 111 -0.98 2.97 14.72
CA LYS A 111 -0.43 1.62 14.98
C LYS A 111 -0.83 0.61 13.91
N ARG A 112 -2.09 0.64 13.44
CA ARG A 112 -2.55 -0.20 12.34
C ARG A 112 -1.83 0.11 11.04
N PHE A 113 -1.60 1.38 10.73
CA PHE A 113 -0.82 1.77 9.57
C PHE A 113 0.64 1.31 9.66
N VAL A 114 1.30 1.47 10.82
CA VAL A 114 2.64 0.89 11.08
C VAL A 114 2.63 -0.61 10.82
N THR A 115 1.64 -1.34 11.35
CA THR A 115 1.53 -2.79 11.17
C THR A 115 1.33 -3.18 9.70
N LEU A 116 0.52 -2.42 8.95
CA LEU A 116 0.34 -2.60 7.53
C LEU A 116 1.66 -2.40 6.77
N ILE A 117 2.36 -1.29 7.00
CA ILE A 117 3.64 -1.01 6.33
C ILE A 117 4.67 -2.09 6.64
N ASP A 118 4.73 -2.56 7.89
CA ASP A 118 5.64 -3.64 8.30
C ASP A 118 5.36 -4.93 7.53
N ALA A 119 4.09 -5.34 7.42
CA ALA A 119 3.70 -6.53 6.65
C ALA A 119 4.00 -6.40 5.15
N LEU A 120 3.69 -5.24 4.54
CA LEU A 120 3.98 -4.99 3.13
C LEU A 120 5.48 -4.98 2.85
N TYR A 121 6.26 -4.38 3.76
CA TYR A 121 7.70 -4.29 3.65
C TYR A 121 8.36 -5.67 3.74
N GLU A 122 7.95 -6.49 4.71
CA GLU A 122 8.47 -7.86 4.89
C GLU A 122 8.15 -8.79 3.72
N ALA A 123 7.02 -8.55 3.03
CA ALA A 123 6.61 -9.32 1.86
C ALA A 123 7.11 -8.72 0.52
N ASN A 124 7.90 -7.66 0.52
CA ASN A 124 8.33 -6.93 -0.69
C ASN A 124 7.16 -6.46 -1.57
N VAL A 125 6.07 -6.02 -0.96
CA VAL A 125 4.94 -5.46 -1.70
C VAL A 125 5.28 -4.05 -2.16
N ASN A 126 5.04 -3.77 -3.43
CA ASN A 126 5.14 -2.43 -3.98
C ASN A 126 3.97 -1.58 -3.49
N LEU A 127 4.26 -0.46 -2.81
CA LEU A 127 3.25 0.48 -2.34
C LEU A 127 3.21 1.71 -3.23
N ILE A 128 2.02 2.01 -3.76
CA ILE A 128 1.71 3.27 -4.43
C ILE A 128 0.62 3.94 -3.62
N CYS A 129 0.80 5.20 -3.23
CA CYS A 129 -0.17 5.83 -2.34
C CYS A 129 -0.36 7.32 -2.54
N SER A 130 -1.45 7.83 -1.97
CA SER A 130 -1.69 9.26 -1.82
C SER A 130 -1.84 9.62 -0.35
N ALA A 131 -1.17 10.69 0.07
CA ALA A 131 -1.14 11.12 1.45
C ALA A 131 -1.37 12.63 1.60
N ASN A 132 -1.97 13.05 2.71
CA ASN A 132 -2.17 14.47 3.03
C ASN A 132 -0.91 15.17 3.58
N ALA A 133 0.18 14.44 3.74
CA ALA A 133 1.49 14.97 4.10
C ALA A 133 2.61 14.07 3.54
N PRO A 134 3.83 14.60 3.35
CA PRO A 134 5.04 13.78 3.15
C PRO A 134 5.20 12.74 4.26
N ALA A 135 5.92 11.65 4.00
CA ALA A 135 6.08 10.55 4.95
C ALA A 135 6.63 11.03 6.30
N GLU A 136 7.62 11.92 6.28
CA GLU A 136 8.27 12.53 7.45
C GLU A 136 7.31 13.41 8.27
N ALA A 137 6.24 13.90 7.65
CA ALA A 137 5.25 14.77 8.27
C ALA A 137 3.90 14.07 8.52
N LEU A 138 3.79 12.76 8.24
CA LEU A 138 2.55 12.00 8.43
C LEU A 138 2.18 11.85 9.90
N TYR A 139 3.14 11.67 10.80
CA TYR A 139 2.93 11.53 12.24
C TYR A 139 4.11 12.11 13.01
N THR A 140 4.01 13.39 13.37
CA THR A 140 5.13 14.14 13.98
C THR A 140 5.02 14.28 15.50
N GLU A 141 3.84 14.02 16.08
CA GLU A 141 3.54 14.30 17.49
C GLU A 141 2.61 13.21 18.06
N GLY A 142 2.89 12.79 19.30
CA GLY A 142 2.08 11.81 20.04
C GLY A 142 2.85 10.56 20.48
N ASP A 143 2.22 9.74 21.32
CA ASP A 143 2.76 8.43 21.71
C ASP A 143 2.95 7.55 20.46
N GLY A 144 4.16 7.04 20.25
CA GLY A 144 4.49 6.23 19.07
C GLY A 144 5.23 6.97 17.96
N ALA A 145 5.51 8.27 18.10
CA ALA A 145 6.16 9.06 17.04
C ALA A 145 7.57 8.56 16.74
N PHE A 146 8.30 8.12 17.76
CA PHE A 146 9.61 7.49 17.61
C PHE A 146 9.52 6.16 16.86
N GLU A 147 8.55 5.32 17.19
CA GLU A 147 8.30 4.06 16.48
C GLU A 147 7.86 4.29 15.02
N PHE A 148 7.22 5.44 14.75
CA PHE A 148 6.84 5.85 13.42
C PHE A 148 8.04 6.27 12.55
N GLU A 149 9.17 6.70 13.13
CA GLU A 149 10.39 7.01 12.36
C GLU A 149 10.85 5.80 11.54
N ARG A 150 10.75 4.59 12.10
CA ARG A 150 11.04 3.33 11.37
C ARG A 150 10.08 3.14 10.19
N THR A 151 8.82 3.52 10.37
CA THR A 151 7.81 3.47 9.31
C THR A 151 8.12 4.47 8.21
N VAL A 152 8.58 5.67 8.56
CA VAL A 152 9.05 6.67 7.60
C VAL A 152 10.23 6.13 6.80
N SER A 153 11.25 5.55 7.45
CA SER A 153 12.39 4.95 6.74
C SER A 153 11.95 3.87 5.74
N ARG A 154 11.04 2.97 6.15
CA ARG A 154 10.47 1.96 5.25
C ARG A 154 9.71 2.58 4.09
N LEU A 155 8.84 3.56 4.35
CA LEU A 155 8.11 4.28 3.30
C LEU A 155 9.05 4.96 2.30
N MET A 156 10.19 5.50 2.75
CA MET A 156 11.19 6.10 1.88
C MET A 156 11.94 5.05 1.06
N GLU A 157 12.30 3.92 1.67
CA GLU A 157 12.96 2.81 0.98
C GLU A 157 12.05 2.14 -0.07
N MET A 158 10.77 1.98 0.23
CA MET A 158 9.75 1.44 -0.68
C MET A 158 9.56 2.30 -1.94
N GLN A 159 10.01 3.56 -1.93
CA GLN A 159 10.02 4.44 -3.10
C GLN A 159 11.26 4.26 -3.99
N SER A 160 12.25 3.48 -3.57
CA SER A 160 13.48 3.27 -4.33
C SER A 160 13.30 2.24 -5.45
N ALA A 161 14.01 2.45 -6.56
CA ALA A 161 14.02 1.49 -7.67
C ALA A 161 14.59 0.12 -7.29
N ASP A 162 15.50 0.08 -6.31
CA ASP A 162 16.10 -1.15 -5.80
C ASP A 162 15.08 -1.99 -5.02
N TYR A 163 14.29 -1.35 -4.15
CA TYR A 163 13.19 -2.03 -3.46
C TYR A 163 12.15 -2.54 -4.45
N MET A 164 11.74 -1.71 -5.42
CA MET A 164 10.73 -2.10 -6.41
C MET A 164 11.12 -3.31 -7.27
N ALA A 165 12.44 -3.51 -7.47
CA ALA A 165 12.98 -4.63 -8.25
C ALA A 165 13.04 -5.95 -7.46
N GLN A 166 12.76 -5.92 -6.15
CA GLN A 166 12.76 -7.13 -5.35
C GLN A 166 11.55 -8.00 -5.72
N PRO A 167 11.72 -9.33 -5.78
CA PRO A 167 10.60 -10.23 -5.98
C PRO A 167 9.67 -10.19 -4.75
N HIS A 168 8.37 -10.22 -5.02
CA HIS A 168 7.33 -10.39 -4.00
C HIS A 168 7.58 -11.71 -3.24
N ALA A 169 7.53 -11.65 -1.90
CA ALA A 169 7.93 -12.74 -1.02
C ALA A 169 6.72 -13.51 -0.40
N GLY A 170 5.53 -13.31 -0.97
CA GLY A 170 4.26 -13.95 -0.59
C GLY A 170 3.97 -15.26 -1.30
#